data_AF-A0A2M7ECK1-F1
#
_entry.id   AF-A0A2M7ECK1-F1
#
_cell.length_a   1.000
_cell.length_b   1.000
_cell.length_c   1.000
_cell.angle_alpha   90.00
_cell.angle_beta   90.00
_cell.angle_gamma   90.00
#
_symmetry.space_group_name_H-M   'P 1'
#
loop_
_entity.id
_entity.type
_entity.pdbx_description
1 polymer ?
#
loop_
_entity_poly.entity_id
_entity_poly.type
_entity_poly.pdbx_seq_one_letter_code
_entity_poly.pdbx_strand_id
1 'polypeptide(L)'
;MKKTFLIILLNVCFFMFSFTLFSSTAYAAAGKIAKLSGEVFLRNKANVSYKKAHEGMKFEVGCWIKTGKDGWAKLSLSDGSTFTLANNTEIEIDKFLISDKKKEGVFKLNHGKLRAAVTRLAGQQTNFKVKSPTAVAGVKGTEFMMMTQGYANVLFGNEGSADISGDAELSKPLSSDTMVQNTRGITPVDPVNVEPNTPLYTAKQDFDKITSAKPPEEWEASGNLPHIIARWNIQHGHYLADSGKYEEALYVFQIAIDLTDKAEIRGDARLERGVVYSRFLRNQEAALAEYLLILEEYPISPQRETALYLTGILLDEMGFAKRAKERLLQYKSEFPNGKHIGNVDTYLQRIKD
;
A
#
# COMPACT_ATOMS: atom_id res chain seq x y z
N MET A 1 -71.13 33.18 -2.17
CA MET A 1 -70.14 32.56 -1.25
C MET A 1 -69.76 31.12 -1.62
N LYS A 2 -70.68 30.21 -1.98
CA LYS A 2 -70.32 28.80 -2.30
C LYS A 2 -69.43 28.61 -3.55
N LYS A 3 -69.60 29.41 -4.63
CA LYS A 3 -68.78 29.29 -5.86
C LYS A 3 -67.35 29.82 -5.71
N THR A 4 -67.15 30.90 -4.96
CA THR A 4 -65.83 31.49 -4.70
C THR A 4 -64.98 30.60 -3.79
N PHE A 5 -65.60 29.91 -2.83
CA PHE A 5 -64.91 28.96 -1.95
C PHE A 5 -64.45 27.71 -2.71
N LEU A 6 -65.23 27.22 -3.68
CA LEU A 6 -64.89 26.06 -4.50
C LEU A 6 -63.71 26.34 -5.46
N ILE A 7 -63.62 27.55 -6.01
CA ILE A 7 -62.52 27.97 -6.90
C ILE A 7 -61.20 28.13 -6.11
N ILE A 8 -61.26 28.62 -4.87
CA ILE A 8 -60.09 28.72 -4.01
C ILE A 8 -59.61 27.31 -3.59
N LEU A 9 -60.54 26.40 -3.27
CA LEU A 9 -60.20 25.01 -2.94
C LEU A 9 -59.57 24.27 -4.14
N LEU A 10 -60.09 24.49 -5.37
CA LEU A 10 -59.56 23.87 -6.59
C LEU A 10 -58.16 24.39 -6.95
N ASN A 11 -57.88 25.69 -6.72
CA ASN A 11 -56.55 26.27 -6.93
C ASN A 11 -55.54 25.89 -5.85
N VAL A 12 -55.96 25.72 -4.59
CA VAL A 12 -55.09 25.21 -3.51
C VAL A 12 -54.72 23.74 -3.75
N CYS A 13 -55.65 22.92 -4.26
CA CYS A 13 -55.35 21.55 -4.68
C CYS A 13 -54.40 21.53 -5.89
N PHE A 14 -54.53 22.45 -6.85
CA PHE A 14 -53.60 22.53 -8.00
C PHE A 14 -52.20 23.00 -7.59
N PHE A 15 -52.10 23.91 -6.61
CA PHE A 15 -50.83 24.38 -6.06
C PHE A 15 -50.15 23.34 -5.15
N MET A 16 -50.92 22.54 -4.40
CA MET A 16 -50.39 21.38 -3.64
C MET A 16 -50.01 20.20 -4.53
N PHE A 17 -50.63 20.04 -5.71
CA PHE A 17 -50.25 18.99 -6.67
C PHE A 17 -48.98 19.34 -7.47
N SER A 18 -48.65 20.62 -7.60
CA SER A 18 -47.45 21.08 -8.30
C SER A 18 -46.15 20.98 -7.47
N PHE A 19 -46.23 20.72 -6.16
CA PHE A 19 -45.06 20.76 -5.26
C PHE A 19 -44.40 19.38 -4.99
N THR A 20 -44.87 18.29 -5.62
CA THR A 20 -44.36 16.93 -5.35
C THR A 20 -43.59 16.29 -6.50
N LEU A 21 -43.25 17.03 -7.55
CA LEU A 21 -42.27 16.58 -8.55
C LEU A 21 -40.83 16.82 -8.06
N PHE A 22 -40.49 16.29 -6.88
CA PHE A 22 -39.10 15.99 -6.58
C PHE A 22 -38.70 14.81 -7.47
N SER A 23 -38.20 15.11 -8.67
CA SER A 23 -37.52 14.12 -9.49
C SER A 23 -36.35 13.57 -8.70
N SER A 24 -36.53 12.40 -8.09
CA SER A 24 -35.40 11.62 -7.60
C SER A 24 -34.64 11.18 -8.83
N THR A 25 -33.55 11.88 -9.13
CA THR A 25 -32.53 11.36 -10.02
C THR A 25 -31.98 10.11 -9.34
N ALA A 26 -32.56 8.96 -9.66
CA ALA A 26 -32.02 7.66 -9.30
C ALA A 26 -30.70 7.54 -10.04
N TYR A 27 -29.60 7.80 -9.34
CA TYR A 27 -28.29 7.49 -9.87
C TYR A 27 -28.23 5.99 -10.11
N ALA A 28 -27.84 5.58 -11.33
CA ALA A 28 -27.64 4.18 -11.61
C ALA A 28 -26.59 3.61 -10.65
N ALA A 29 -26.88 2.48 -10.03
CA ALA A 29 -25.95 1.82 -9.12
C ALA A 29 -24.63 1.52 -9.87
N ALA A 30 -23.51 1.87 -9.25
CA ALA A 30 -22.18 1.56 -9.79
C ALA A 30 -21.89 0.04 -9.71
N GLY A 31 -22.50 -0.63 -8.73
CA GLY A 31 -22.37 -2.07 -8.56
C GLY A 31 -23.15 -2.59 -7.37
N LYS A 32 -22.79 -3.81 -6.95
CA LYS A 32 -23.32 -4.48 -5.76
C LYS A 32 -22.26 -5.29 -5.04
N ILE A 33 -22.44 -5.49 -3.74
CA ILE A 33 -21.68 -6.46 -2.94
C ILE A 33 -22.25 -7.84 -3.27
N ALA A 34 -21.56 -8.58 -4.15
CA ALA A 34 -22.06 -9.85 -4.68
C ALA A 34 -21.98 -10.98 -3.66
N LYS A 35 -20.92 -10.99 -2.85
CA LYS A 35 -20.72 -11.92 -1.72
C LYS A 35 -19.93 -11.22 -0.62
N LEU A 36 -20.14 -11.63 0.63
CA LEU A 36 -19.31 -11.17 1.74
C LEU A 36 -19.14 -12.23 2.83
N SER A 37 -18.12 -12.04 3.66
CA SER A 37 -17.91 -12.80 4.90
C SER A 37 -17.34 -11.87 5.98
N GLY A 38 -17.58 -12.18 7.25
CA GLY A 38 -17.12 -11.38 8.39
C GLY A 38 -17.67 -9.96 8.40
N GLU A 39 -16.92 -9.03 8.98
CA GLU A 39 -17.31 -7.64 9.07
C GLU A 39 -17.09 -6.87 7.76
N VAL A 40 -18.18 -6.44 7.14
CA VAL A 40 -18.16 -5.57 5.95
C VAL A 40 -19.10 -4.39 6.17
N PHE A 41 -18.62 -3.20 5.84
CA PHE A 41 -19.34 -1.95 6.01
C PHE A 41 -19.35 -1.14 4.72
N LEU A 42 -20.41 -0.36 4.54
CA LEU A 42 -20.58 0.56 3.44
C LEU A 42 -20.93 1.95 3.96
N ARG A 43 -20.33 2.96 3.35
CA ARG A 43 -20.64 4.39 3.54
C ARG A 43 -21.03 4.99 2.20
N ASN A 44 -22.23 5.55 2.09
CA ASN A 44 -22.76 6.04 0.81
C ASN A 44 -22.05 7.29 0.28
N LYS A 45 -21.64 8.21 1.16
CA LYS A 45 -21.02 9.50 0.81
C LYS A 45 -20.03 9.92 1.90
N ALA A 46 -19.16 10.88 1.57
CA ALA A 46 -18.22 11.43 2.54
C ALA A 46 -18.99 12.01 3.73
N ASN A 47 -18.41 11.92 4.93
CA ASN A 47 -18.99 12.42 6.18
C ASN A 47 -20.31 11.75 6.62
N VAL A 48 -20.70 10.64 5.98
CA VAL A 48 -21.77 9.76 6.47
C VAL A 48 -21.15 8.60 7.25
N SER A 49 -21.79 8.13 8.31
CA SER A 49 -21.29 6.97 9.06
C SER A 49 -21.35 5.68 8.23
N TYR A 50 -20.40 4.79 8.47
CA TYR A 50 -20.43 3.42 7.96
C TYR A 50 -21.64 2.66 8.51
N LYS A 51 -22.28 1.85 7.65
CA LYS A 51 -23.35 0.92 8.00
C LYS A 51 -22.94 -0.50 7.63
N LYS A 52 -23.42 -1.49 8.38
CA LYS A 52 -23.15 -2.89 8.06
C LYS A 52 -23.71 -3.23 6.68
N ALA A 53 -22.89 -3.85 5.85
CA ALA A 53 -23.27 -4.32 4.53
C ALA A 53 -23.95 -5.69 4.59
N HIS A 54 -24.70 -6.02 3.56
CA HIS A 54 -25.26 -7.36 3.34
C HIS A 54 -25.09 -7.76 1.88
N GLU A 55 -25.16 -9.05 1.57
CA GLU A 55 -25.10 -9.55 0.19
C GLU A 55 -26.22 -8.93 -0.66
N GLY A 56 -25.92 -8.65 -1.92
CA GLY A 56 -26.82 -7.99 -2.86
C GLY A 56 -26.98 -6.48 -2.65
N MET A 57 -26.43 -5.89 -1.58
CA MET A 57 -26.48 -4.45 -1.33
C MET A 57 -25.84 -3.69 -2.51
N LYS A 58 -26.62 -2.80 -3.12
CA LYS A 58 -26.16 -1.92 -4.21
C LYS A 58 -25.35 -0.76 -3.64
N PHE A 59 -24.40 -0.28 -4.43
CA PHE A 59 -23.61 0.89 -4.10
C PHE A 59 -23.52 1.84 -5.29
N GLU A 60 -23.36 3.13 -5.00
CA GLU A 60 -23.30 4.22 -5.96
C GLU A 60 -21.89 4.82 -6.02
N VAL A 61 -21.64 5.65 -7.02
CA VAL A 61 -20.40 6.44 -7.09
C VAL A 61 -20.32 7.38 -5.89
N GLY A 62 -19.10 7.56 -5.39
CA GLY A 62 -18.82 8.32 -4.18
C GLY A 62 -19.07 7.53 -2.91
N CYS A 63 -19.15 6.20 -2.94
CA CYS A 63 -19.24 5.37 -1.74
C CYS A 63 -17.87 4.84 -1.28
N TRP A 64 -17.80 4.41 -0.02
CA TRP A 64 -16.69 3.65 0.53
C TRP A 64 -17.17 2.30 1.02
N ILE A 65 -16.34 1.29 0.81
CA ILE A 65 -16.56 -0.07 1.30
C ILE A 65 -15.34 -0.46 2.12
N LYS A 66 -15.59 -0.99 3.33
CA LYS A 66 -14.56 -1.36 4.29
C LYS A 66 -14.77 -2.79 4.77
N THR A 67 -13.69 -3.57 4.85
CA THR A 67 -13.64 -4.88 5.50
C THR A 67 -12.90 -4.79 6.84
N GLY A 68 -13.40 -5.51 7.85
CA GLY A 68 -12.74 -5.65 9.16
C GLY A 68 -11.64 -6.70 9.15
N LYS A 69 -11.18 -7.10 10.35
CA LYS A 69 -10.08 -8.07 10.54
C LYS A 69 -10.39 -9.47 10.01
N ASP A 70 -11.66 -9.85 10.01
CA ASP A 70 -12.21 -11.10 9.49
C ASP A 70 -13.03 -10.89 8.19
N GLY A 71 -13.05 -9.65 7.70
CA GLY A 71 -13.92 -9.21 6.62
C GLY A 71 -13.39 -9.60 5.24
N TRP A 72 -14.29 -10.00 4.36
CA TRP A 72 -14.01 -10.27 2.96
C TRP A 72 -15.21 -9.86 2.12
N ALA A 73 -14.99 -9.24 0.96
CA ALA A 73 -16.08 -8.81 0.09
C ALA A 73 -15.73 -8.98 -1.38
N LYS A 74 -16.65 -9.58 -2.16
CA LYS A 74 -16.60 -9.56 -3.62
C LYS A 74 -17.60 -8.54 -4.14
N LEU A 75 -17.10 -7.55 -4.86
CA LEU A 75 -17.87 -6.51 -5.52
C LEU A 75 -18.05 -6.89 -7.00
N SER A 76 -19.26 -6.74 -7.51
CA SER A 76 -19.56 -6.80 -8.94
C SER A 76 -19.98 -5.43 -9.40
N LEU A 77 -19.21 -4.85 -10.31
CA LEU A 77 -19.52 -3.58 -10.94
C LEU A 77 -20.54 -3.80 -12.06
N SER A 78 -21.28 -2.75 -12.41
CA SER A 78 -22.34 -2.85 -13.42
C SER A 78 -21.82 -3.11 -14.85
N ASP A 79 -20.51 -2.97 -15.09
CA ASP A 79 -19.87 -3.20 -16.39
C ASP A 79 -19.33 -4.63 -16.57
N GLY A 80 -19.53 -5.49 -15.56
CA GLY A 80 -19.03 -6.87 -15.51
C GLY A 80 -17.71 -7.06 -14.73
N SER A 81 -16.98 -5.98 -14.44
CA SER A 81 -15.73 -6.05 -13.67
C SER A 81 -15.98 -6.53 -12.24
N THR A 82 -15.00 -7.19 -11.62
CA THR A 82 -15.13 -7.69 -10.24
C THR A 82 -13.92 -7.35 -9.39
N PHE A 83 -14.17 -6.84 -8.18
CA PHE A 83 -13.15 -6.50 -7.21
C PHE A 83 -13.33 -7.36 -5.96
N THR A 84 -12.28 -8.03 -5.49
CA THR A 84 -12.29 -8.79 -4.24
C THR A 84 -11.43 -8.07 -3.20
N LEU A 85 -12.04 -7.71 -2.07
CA LEU A 85 -11.38 -7.08 -0.93
C LEU A 85 -11.08 -8.14 0.12
N ALA A 86 -9.81 -8.24 0.53
CA ALA A 86 -9.41 -9.04 1.68
C ALA A 86 -9.69 -8.30 2.99
N ASN A 87 -9.28 -8.85 4.13
CA ASN A 87 -9.44 -8.19 5.43
C ASN A 87 -8.66 -6.86 5.54
N ASN A 88 -9.12 -6.00 6.44
CA ASN A 88 -8.53 -4.68 6.73
C ASN A 88 -8.33 -3.83 5.47
N THR A 89 -9.35 -3.76 4.62
CA THR A 89 -9.31 -3.05 3.34
C THR A 89 -10.35 -1.96 3.29
N GLU A 90 -9.98 -0.78 2.82
CA GLU A 90 -10.91 0.31 2.54
C GLU A 90 -10.72 0.81 1.11
N ILE A 91 -11.82 0.78 0.34
CA ILE A 91 -11.85 1.25 -1.03
C ILE A 91 -12.95 2.30 -1.23
N GLU A 92 -12.64 3.32 -2.02
CA GLU A 92 -13.56 4.34 -2.50
C GLU A 92 -13.89 4.11 -3.98
N ILE A 93 -15.17 4.19 -4.33
CA ILE A 93 -15.64 4.19 -5.71
C ILE A 93 -15.78 5.66 -6.16
N ASP A 94 -14.66 6.33 -6.42
CA ASP A 94 -14.58 7.78 -6.66
C ASP A 94 -15.27 8.22 -7.96
N LYS A 95 -15.03 7.47 -9.04
CA LYS A 95 -15.64 7.74 -10.35
C LYS A 95 -16.00 6.43 -11.03
N PHE A 96 -17.18 6.36 -11.61
CA PHE A 96 -17.56 5.23 -12.46
C PHE A 96 -18.60 5.68 -13.49
N LEU A 97 -18.19 5.73 -14.75
CA LEU A 97 -19.02 6.18 -15.87
C LEU A 97 -18.92 5.15 -16.98
N ILE A 98 -20.08 4.69 -17.44
CA ILE A 98 -20.20 3.72 -18.53
C ILE A 98 -21.05 4.36 -19.63
N SER A 99 -20.57 4.24 -20.86
CA SER A 99 -21.30 4.56 -22.09
C SER A 99 -21.03 3.46 -23.12
N ASP A 100 -21.79 3.46 -24.21
CA ASP A 100 -21.64 2.45 -25.27
C ASP A 100 -20.24 2.39 -25.88
N LYS A 101 -19.49 3.51 -25.83
CA LYS A 101 -18.15 3.64 -26.44
C LYS A 101 -17.00 3.67 -25.42
N LYS A 102 -17.27 4.05 -24.17
CA LYS A 102 -16.23 4.32 -23.17
C LYS A 102 -16.67 3.90 -21.77
N LYS A 103 -15.74 3.26 -21.05
CA LYS A 103 -15.80 2.98 -19.63
C LYS A 103 -14.70 3.75 -18.92
N GLU A 104 -15.04 4.50 -17.89
CA GLU A 104 -14.10 5.25 -17.07
C GLU A 104 -14.34 4.98 -15.59
N GLY A 105 -13.29 4.58 -14.88
CA GLY A 105 -13.36 4.21 -13.47
C GLY A 105 -12.19 4.77 -12.69
N VAL A 106 -12.44 5.33 -11.52
CA VAL A 106 -11.41 5.70 -10.54
C VAL A 106 -11.81 5.07 -9.21
N PHE A 107 -10.92 4.24 -8.69
CA PHE A 107 -11.11 3.53 -7.44
C PHE A 107 -9.92 3.83 -6.54
N LYS A 108 -10.14 4.29 -5.30
CA LYS A 108 -9.05 4.61 -4.38
C LYS A 108 -8.95 3.54 -3.32
N LEU A 109 -7.89 2.75 -3.33
CA LEU A 109 -7.51 1.81 -2.29
C LEU A 109 -6.70 2.59 -1.25
N ASN A 110 -7.33 2.94 -0.13
CA ASN A 110 -6.67 3.74 0.91
C ASN A 110 -5.62 2.89 1.66
N HIS A 111 -5.98 1.66 1.97
CA HIS A 111 -5.13 0.63 2.57
C HIS A 111 -5.78 -0.74 2.38
N GLY A 112 -4.99 -1.80 2.52
CA GLY A 112 -5.46 -3.18 2.48
C GLY A 112 -5.09 -3.88 1.18
N LYS A 113 -5.89 -4.88 0.80
CA LYS A 113 -5.55 -5.85 -0.25
C LYS A 113 -6.73 -6.07 -1.17
N LEU A 114 -6.50 -5.86 -2.46
CA LEU A 114 -7.49 -5.91 -3.52
C LEU A 114 -7.03 -6.86 -4.62
N ARG A 115 -7.94 -7.67 -5.15
CA ARG A 115 -7.83 -8.23 -6.51
C ARG A 115 -8.83 -7.53 -7.40
N ALA A 116 -8.39 -7.04 -8.55
CA ALA A 116 -9.23 -6.40 -9.55
C ALA A 116 -9.16 -7.18 -10.86
N ALA A 117 -10.30 -7.66 -11.33
CA ALA A 117 -10.48 -8.24 -12.67
C ALA A 117 -11.35 -7.29 -13.49
N VAL A 118 -10.73 -6.57 -14.42
CA VAL A 118 -11.39 -5.53 -15.23
C VAL A 118 -11.82 -6.10 -16.58
N THR A 119 -13.12 -6.05 -16.86
CA THR A 119 -13.67 -6.60 -18.11
C THR A 119 -13.47 -5.63 -19.28
N ARG A 120 -12.81 -6.13 -20.33
CA ARG A 120 -12.70 -5.45 -21.62
C ARG A 120 -13.78 -5.95 -22.57
N LEU A 121 -14.47 -5.02 -23.24
CA LEU A 121 -15.39 -5.33 -24.34
C LEU A 121 -14.80 -4.78 -25.65
N ALA A 122 -14.88 -5.56 -26.72
CA ALA A 122 -14.39 -5.15 -28.03
C ALA A 122 -15.11 -3.88 -28.52
N GLY A 123 -14.35 -2.93 -29.08
CA GLY A 123 -14.90 -1.65 -29.55
C GLY A 123 -15.16 -0.60 -28.45
N GLN A 124 -14.92 -0.92 -27.17
CA GLN A 124 -15.04 0.04 -26.06
C GLN A 124 -13.67 0.45 -25.52
N GLN A 125 -13.50 1.76 -25.29
CA GLN A 125 -12.32 2.28 -24.60
C GLN A 125 -12.49 2.12 -23.08
N THR A 126 -11.61 1.33 -22.45
CA THR A 126 -11.56 1.19 -20.98
C THR A 126 -10.44 2.05 -20.41
N ASN A 127 -10.77 2.93 -19.47
CA ASN A 127 -9.81 3.75 -18.73
C ASN A 127 -10.09 3.64 -17.23
N PHE A 128 -9.67 2.53 -16.62
CA PHE A 128 -9.78 2.33 -15.18
C PHE A 128 -8.49 2.72 -14.50
N LYS A 129 -8.60 3.32 -13.32
CA LYS A 129 -7.49 3.66 -12.45
C LYS A 129 -7.77 3.15 -11.05
N VAL A 130 -6.90 2.27 -10.56
CA VAL A 130 -6.86 1.95 -9.12
C VAL A 130 -5.73 2.78 -8.52
N LYS A 131 -6.08 3.65 -7.58
CA LYS A 131 -5.18 4.60 -6.95
C LYS A 131 -4.94 4.22 -5.49
N SER A 132 -3.73 4.42 -5.03
CA SER A 132 -3.42 4.49 -3.60
C SER A 132 -2.93 5.91 -3.26
N PRO A 133 -2.51 6.19 -2.02
CA PRO A 133 -1.91 7.48 -1.69
C PRO A 133 -0.66 7.83 -2.50
N THR A 134 0.03 6.84 -3.08
CA THR A 134 1.35 7.02 -3.73
C THR A 134 1.45 6.34 -5.10
N ALA A 135 0.42 5.64 -5.58
CA ALA A 135 0.46 4.93 -6.86
C ALA A 135 -0.84 5.06 -7.64
N VAL A 136 -0.73 4.91 -8.96
CA VAL A 136 -1.85 4.76 -9.88
C VAL A 136 -1.57 3.58 -10.82
N ALA A 137 -2.42 2.56 -10.74
CA ALA A 137 -2.49 1.47 -11.71
C ALA A 137 -3.52 1.81 -12.80
N GLY A 138 -3.04 2.07 -14.01
CA GLY A 138 -3.86 2.26 -15.22
C GLY A 138 -4.21 0.93 -15.87
N VAL A 139 -5.50 0.62 -15.96
CA VAL A 139 -6.00 -0.72 -16.30
C VAL A 139 -6.94 -0.66 -17.51
N LYS A 140 -6.69 -1.51 -18.51
CA LYS A 140 -7.42 -1.56 -19.79
C LYS A 140 -8.03 -2.93 -20.12
N GLY A 141 -8.03 -3.86 -19.16
CA GLY A 141 -8.47 -5.25 -19.35
C GLY A 141 -7.46 -6.20 -18.75
N THR A 142 -7.34 -6.15 -17.43
CA THR A 142 -6.24 -6.78 -16.68
C THR A 142 -6.83 -7.41 -15.42
N GLU A 143 -6.32 -8.58 -15.07
CA GLU A 143 -6.45 -9.11 -13.72
C GLU A 143 -5.14 -8.88 -12.97
N PHE A 144 -5.21 -8.21 -11.83
CA PHE A 144 -4.06 -7.97 -10.96
C PHE A 144 -4.49 -7.92 -9.50
N MET A 145 -3.50 -8.05 -8.62
CA MET A 145 -3.64 -7.87 -7.18
C MET A 145 -2.81 -6.68 -6.73
N MET A 146 -3.32 -5.91 -5.78
CA MET A 146 -2.69 -4.72 -5.23
C MET A 146 -2.85 -4.68 -3.72
N MET A 147 -1.73 -4.60 -3.01
CA MET A 147 -1.66 -4.34 -1.58
C MET A 147 -1.13 -2.93 -1.36
N THR A 148 -1.81 -2.17 -0.51
CA THR A 148 -1.36 -0.85 -0.03
C THR A 148 -1.23 -0.90 1.48
N GLN A 149 -0.02 -0.64 1.98
CA GLN A 149 0.28 -0.60 3.40
C GLN A 149 1.23 0.55 3.70
N GLY A 150 0.84 1.43 4.62
CA GLY A 150 1.52 2.69 4.84
C GLY A 150 1.57 3.48 3.53
N TYR A 151 2.77 3.65 2.99
CA TYR A 151 3.00 4.32 1.70
C TYR A 151 3.45 3.38 0.60
N ALA A 152 3.74 2.13 0.95
CA ALA A 152 4.18 1.14 0.00
C ALA A 152 2.99 0.50 -0.71
N ASN A 153 3.19 0.23 -2.00
CA ASN A 153 2.29 -0.59 -2.79
C ASN A 153 3.04 -1.76 -3.38
N VAL A 154 2.37 -2.91 -3.41
CA VAL A 154 2.85 -4.11 -4.07
C VAL A 154 1.76 -4.58 -5.02
N LEU A 155 2.11 -4.72 -6.29
CA LEU A 155 1.20 -5.16 -7.33
C LEU A 155 1.73 -6.43 -8.00
N PHE A 156 0.86 -7.42 -8.17
CA PHE A 156 1.12 -8.65 -8.91
C PHE A 156 0.21 -8.73 -10.13
N GLY A 157 0.78 -8.97 -11.30
CA GLY A 157 0.00 -9.21 -12.53
C GLY A 157 -0.43 -10.67 -12.63
N ASN A 158 -1.71 -10.90 -12.97
CA ASN A 158 -2.26 -12.24 -13.18
C ASN A 158 -2.64 -12.48 -14.66
N GLU A 159 -3.30 -11.51 -15.30
CA GLU A 159 -3.66 -11.63 -16.72
C GLU A 159 -3.64 -10.25 -17.38
N GLY A 160 -3.16 -10.16 -18.63
CA GLY A 160 -3.07 -8.92 -19.37
C GLY A 160 -1.92 -8.04 -18.90
N SER A 161 -2.06 -6.72 -19.06
CA SER A 161 -1.05 -5.76 -18.58
C SER A 161 -1.69 -4.47 -18.05
N ALA A 162 -1.05 -3.85 -17.07
CA ALA A 162 -1.40 -2.54 -16.52
C ALA A 162 -0.17 -1.62 -16.48
N ASP A 163 -0.39 -0.32 -16.53
CA ASP A 163 0.68 0.69 -16.39
C ASP A 163 0.68 1.21 -14.95
N ILE A 164 1.78 1.02 -14.22
CA ILE A 164 1.90 1.46 -12.83
C ILE A 164 2.72 2.74 -12.81
N SER A 165 2.16 3.79 -12.22
CA SER A 165 2.81 5.10 -12.07
C SER A 165 2.82 5.52 -10.61
N GLY A 166 3.82 6.32 -10.23
CA GLY A 166 3.90 6.98 -8.93
C GLY A 166 3.52 8.46 -9.04
N ASP A 167 4.09 9.30 -8.18
CA ASP A 167 3.95 10.76 -8.27
C ASP A 167 4.69 11.34 -9.48
N ALA A 168 5.70 10.64 -9.99
CA ALA A 168 6.42 10.99 -11.21
C ALA A 168 5.65 10.53 -12.47
N GLU A 169 5.84 11.22 -13.61
CA GLU A 169 5.19 10.87 -14.89
C GLU A 169 5.64 9.53 -15.49
N LEU A 170 6.70 8.92 -14.96
CA LEU A 170 7.23 7.64 -15.44
C LEU A 170 6.39 6.46 -14.93
N SER A 171 6.06 5.54 -15.84
CA SER A 171 5.33 4.31 -15.53
C SER A 171 6.15 3.05 -15.81
N LYS A 172 5.83 1.96 -15.10
CA LYS A 172 6.36 0.61 -15.31
C LYS A 172 5.23 -0.34 -15.68
N PRO A 173 5.44 -1.24 -16.65
CA PRO A 173 4.42 -2.22 -17.03
C PRO A 173 4.33 -3.31 -15.97
N LEU A 174 3.11 -3.61 -15.53
CA LEU A 174 2.78 -4.82 -14.78
C LEU A 174 2.22 -5.83 -15.79
N SER A 175 2.89 -6.96 -15.97
CA SER A 175 2.43 -8.08 -16.81
C SER A 175 2.17 -9.34 -15.97
N SER A 176 1.61 -10.37 -16.58
CA SER A 176 1.44 -11.70 -15.94
C SER A 176 2.74 -12.14 -15.26
N ASP A 177 2.60 -12.67 -14.04
CA ASP A 177 3.68 -13.25 -13.24
C ASP A 177 4.87 -12.30 -13.02
N THR A 178 4.58 -11.01 -12.97
CA THR A 178 5.52 -9.98 -12.51
C THR A 178 4.99 -9.27 -11.27
N MET A 179 5.91 -8.78 -10.47
CA MET A 179 5.66 -7.87 -9.37
C MET A 179 6.20 -6.48 -9.71
N VAL A 180 5.40 -5.44 -9.44
CA VAL A 180 5.84 -4.04 -9.45
C VAL A 180 5.51 -3.43 -8.09
N GLN A 181 6.43 -2.62 -7.56
CA GLN A 181 6.27 -1.97 -6.27
C GLN A 181 6.60 -0.48 -6.36
N ASN A 182 6.08 0.31 -5.42
CA ASN A 182 6.53 1.67 -5.23
C ASN A 182 6.26 2.16 -3.80
N THR A 183 6.77 3.34 -3.46
CA THR A 183 6.43 4.09 -2.25
C THR A 183 6.50 5.61 -2.54
N ARG A 184 6.32 6.46 -1.52
CA ARG A 184 6.30 7.93 -1.59
C ARG A 184 7.39 8.52 -2.49
N GLY A 185 7.00 9.39 -3.42
CA GLY A 185 7.93 10.23 -4.18
C GLY A 185 8.88 9.48 -5.13
N ILE A 186 8.66 8.17 -5.33
CA ILE A 186 9.56 7.31 -6.10
C ILE A 186 8.82 6.74 -7.32
N THR A 187 9.49 6.77 -8.47
CA THR A 187 9.05 6.04 -9.68
C THR A 187 8.95 4.55 -9.35
N PRO A 188 7.90 3.83 -9.78
CA PRO A 188 7.80 2.40 -9.52
C PRO A 188 9.07 1.65 -9.93
N VAL A 189 9.45 0.64 -9.13
CA VAL A 189 10.62 -0.19 -9.40
C VAL A 189 10.40 -1.02 -10.66
N ASP A 190 11.50 -1.44 -11.30
CA ASP A 190 11.41 -2.30 -12.47
C ASP A 190 10.62 -3.59 -12.15
N PRO A 191 9.84 -4.10 -13.12
CA PRO A 191 9.10 -5.34 -12.92
C PRO A 191 10.04 -6.50 -12.60
N VAL A 192 9.68 -7.29 -11.60
CA VAL A 192 10.42 -8.48 -11.19
C VAL A 192 9.60 -9.72 -11.49
N ASN A 193 10.20 -10.71 -12.16
CA ASN A 193 9.54 -11.98 -12.45
C ASN A 193 9.27 -12.77 -11.16
N VAL A 194 8.09 -13.38 -11.10
CA VAL A 194 7.66 -14.23 -9.99
C VAL A 194 7.90 -15.69 -10.35
N GLU A 195 9.14 -16.14 -10.13
CA GLU A 195 9.56 -17.50 -10.47
C GLU A 195 9.01 -18.54 -9.47
N PRO A 196 8.57 -19.73 -9.93
CA PRO A 196 8.12 -20.80 -9.05
C PRO A 196 9.13 -21.19 -7.97
N ASN A 197 8.64 -21.66 -6.82
CA ASN A 197 9.45 -22.09 -5.68
C ASN A 197 10.32 -20.98 -5.03
N THR A 198 10.01 -19.71 -5.29
CA THR A 198 10.64 -18.58 -4.60
C THR A 198 9.74 -18.04 -3.48
N PRO A 199 10.30 -17.32 -2.48
CA PRO A 199 9.49 -16.62 -1.47
C PRO A 199 8.47 -15.65 -2.10
N LEU A 200 8.83 -15.04 -3.23
CA LEU A 200 7.96 -14.13 -3.96
C LEU A 200 6.76 -14.87 -4.60
N TYR A 201 6.98 -16.08 -5.12
CA TYR A 201 5.90 -16.93 -5.61
C TYR A 201 4.97 -17.37 -4.47
N THR A 202 5.51 -17.75 -3.31
CA THR A 202 4.70 -18.03 -2.12
C THR A 202 3.85 -16.81 -1.72
N ALA A 203 4.43 -15.61 -1.73
CA ALA A 203 3.69 -14.37 -1.46
C ALA A 203 2.56 -14.14 -2.47
N LYS A 204 2.80 -14.36 -3.77
CA LYS A 204 1.75 -14.27 -4.82
C LYS A 204 0.64 -15.30 -4.57
N GLN A 205 0.97 -16.54 -4.22
CA GLN A 205 -0.02 -17.58 -3.93
C GLN A 205 -0.85 -17.26 -2.68
N ASP A 206 -0.23 -16.73 -1.64
CA ASP A 206 -0.93 -16.32 -0.42
C ASP A 206 -1.87 -15.15 -0.67
N PHE A 207 -1.45 -14.18 -1.49
CA PHE A 207 -2.32 -13.10 -1.97
C PHE A 207 -3.48 -13.67 -2.80
N ASP A 208 -3.21 -14.63 -3.68
CA ASP A 208 -4.24 -15.28 -4.49
C ASP A 208 -5.31 -15.96 -3.61
N LYS A 209 -4.90 -16.67 -2.56
CA LYS A 209 -5.84 -17.35 -1.63
C LYS A 209 -6.77 -16.36 -0.94
N ILE A 210 -6.23 -15.29 -0.36
CA ILE A 210 -7.01 -14.33 0.44
C ILE A 210 -7.92 -13.43 -0.42
N THR A 211 -7.67 -13.37 -1.73
CA THR A 211 -8.50 -12.63 -2.70
C THR A 211 -9.22 -13.52 -3.71
N SER A 212 -9.27 -14.83 -3.45
CA SER A 212 -9.91 -15.81 -4.32
C SER A 212 -11.43 -15.60 -4.39
N ALA A 213 -12.16 -16.45 -5.12
CA ALA A 213 -13.62 -16.35 -5.23
C ALA A 213 -14.38 -16.65 -3.92
N LYS A 214 -13.69 -17.18 -2.90
CA LYS A 214 -14.21 -17.47 -1.56
C LYS A 214 -13.27 -16.84 -0.51
N PRO A 215 -13.78 -16.47 0.68
CA PRO A 215 -12.93 -16.04 1.77
C PRO A 215 -11.98 -17.18 2.19
N PRO A 216 -10.76 -16.86 2.66
CA PRO A 216 -9.89 -17.87 3.26
C PRO A 216 -10.47 -18.34 4.60
N GLU A 217 -10.10 -19.55 5.03
CA GLU A 217 -10.48 -20.06 6.36
C GLU A 217 -9.75 -19.30 7.49
N GLU A 218 -8.52 -18.88 7.22
CA GLU A 218 -7.65 -18.19 8.17
C GLU A 218 -6.97 -16.99 7.52
N TRP A 219 -6.64 -15.98 8.34
CA TRP A 219 -6.06 -14.71 7.87
C TRP A 219 -4.55 -14.61 8.07
N GLU A 220 -3.89 -15.67 8.53
CA GLU A 220 -2.45 -15.69 8.77
C GLU A 220 -1.65 -15.32 7.52
N ALA A 221 -2.00 -15.89 6.37
CA ALA A 221 -1.39 -15.55 5.08
C ALA A 221 -1.51 -14.05 4.76
N SER A 222 -2.66 -13.44 5.02
CA SER A 222 -2.87 -11.99 4.83
C SER A 222 -2.03 -11.14 5.78
N GLY A 223 -1.89 -11.58 7.04
CA GLY A 223 -1.07 -10.89 8.04
C GLY A 223 0.43 -11.00 7.76
N ASN A 224 0.88 -12.15 7.26
CA ASN A 224 2.30 -12.40 6.99
C ASN A 224 2.80 -11.81 5.67
N LEU A 225 1.92 -11.60 4.69
CA LEU A 225 2.26 -11.14 3.35
C LEU A 225 3.18 -9.89 3.30
N PRO A 226 2.92 -8.79 4.04
CA PRO A 226 3.80 -7.62 4.00
C PRO A 226 5.20 -7.91 4.52
N HIS A 227 5.33 -8.81 5.51
CA HIS A 227 6.61 -9.17 6.10
C HIS A 227 7.45 -10.07 5.18
N ILE A 228 6.80 -11.01 4.48
CA ILE A 228 7.48 -11.87 3.50
C ILE A 228 8.07 -11.00 2.39
N ILE A 229 7.28 -10.08 1.84
CA ILE A 229 7.71 -9.19 0.76
C ILE A 229 8.78 -8.20 1.26
N ALA A 230 8.66 -7.66 2.48
CA ALA A 230 9.69 -6.80 3.05
C ALA A 230 11.04 -7.51 3.21
N ARG A 231 11.06 -8.77 3.70
CA ARG A 231 12.31 -9.55 3.76
C ARG A 231 12.87 -9.87 2.38
N TRP A 232 12.00 -10.19 1.42
CA TRP A 232 12.42 -10.38 0.02
C TRP A 232 13.05 -9.11 -0.56
N ASN A 233 12.46 -7.93 -0.30
CA ASN A 233 13.01 -6.65 -0.73
C ASN A 233 14.40 -6.37 -0.14
N ILE A 234 14.64 -6.74 1.13
CA ILE A 234 15.98 -6.61 1.74
C ILE A 234 16.98 -7.49 0.98
N GLN A 235 16.66 -8.77 0.77
CA GLN A 235 17.52 -9.67 0.00
C GLN A 235 17.77 -9.17 -1.42
N HIS A 236 16.73 -8.68 -2.09
CA HIS A 236 16.84 -8.12 -3.44
C HIS A 236 17.66 -6.83 -3.46
N GLY A 237 17.53 -5.98 -2.44
CA GLY A 237 18.32 -4.76 -2.28
C GLY A 237 19.82 -5.03 -2.16
N HIS A 238 20.21 -6.09 -1.46
CA HIS A 238 21.61 -6.53 -1.44
C HIS A 238 22.11 -6.89 -2.84
N TYR A 239 21.35 -7.70 -3.59
CA TYR A 239 21.71 -8.05 -4.97
C TYR A 239 21.87 -6.81 -5.87
N LEU A 240 20.96 -5.83 -5.73
CA LEU A 240 21.03 -4.57 -6.47
C LEU A 240 22.29 -3.78 -6.08
N ALA A 241 22.58 -3.64 -4.79
CA ALA A 241 23.77 -2.93 -4.31
C ALA A 241 25.07 -3.61 -4.79
N ASP A 242 25.15 -4.94 -4.70
CA ASP A 242 26.30 -5.72 -5.18
C ASP A 242 26.48 -5.57 -6.71
N SER A 243 25.38 -5.35 -7.43
CA SER A 243 25.37 -5.07 -8.87
C SER A 243 25.62 -3.61 -9.23
N GLY A 244 25.93 -2.74 -8.25
CA GLY A 244 26.19 -1.31 -8.46
C GLY A 244 24.93 -0.44 -8.62
N LYS A 245 23.73 -1.01 -8.44
CA LYS A 245 22.43 -0.33 -8.53
C LYS A 245 22.01 0.23 -7.17
N TYR A 246 22.78 1.20 -6.68
CA TYR A 246 22.65 1.70 -5.31
C TYR A 246 21.34 2.45 -5.05
N GLU A 247 20.86 3.22 -6.04
CA GLU A 247 19.62 3.98 -5.90
C GLU A 247 18.41 3.03 -5.82
N GLU A 248 18.36 2.02 -6.69
CA GLU A 248 17.34 1.00 -6.69
C GLU A 248 17.37 0.15 -5.41
N ALA A 249 18.56 -0.16 -4.90
CA ALA A 249 18.73 -0.83 -3.60
C ALA A 249 18.10 0.00 -2.47
N LEU A 250 18.42 1.29 -2.40
CA LEU A 250 17.85 2.21 -1.41
C LEU A 250 16.32 2.27 -1.51
N TYR A 251 15.76 2.22 -2.73
CA TYR A 251 14.32 2.21 -2.95
C TYR A 251 13.65 0.94 -2.44
N VAL A 252 14.17 -0.25 -2.74
CA VAL A 252 13.56 -1.49 -2.25
C VAL A 252 13.67 -1.63 -0.73
N PHE A 253 14.76 -1.14 -0.12
CA PHE A 253 14.85 -1.04 1.34
C PHE A 253 13.81 -0.08 1.93
N GLN A 254 13.57 1.07 1.29
CA GLN A 254 12.53 2.00 1.73
C GLN A 254 11.13 1.36 1.64
N ILE A 255 10.85 0.64 0.55
CA ILE A 255 9.60 -0.12 0.41
C ILE A 255 9.48 -1.16 1.53
N ALA A 256 10.56 -1.86 1.89
CA ALA A 256 10.55 -2.81 3.01
C ALA A 256 10.18 -2.12 4.35
N ILE A 257 10.73 -0.93 4.63
CA ILE A 257 10.44 -0.15 5.83
C ILE A 257 8.97 0.29 5.89
N ASP A 258 8.39 0.66 4.75
CA ASP A 258 7.01 1.17 4.65
C ASP A 258 5.97 0.04 4.66
N LEU A 259 6.34 -1.17 4.24
CA LEU A 259 5.45 -2.34 4.19
C LEU A 259 5.17 -2.98 5.54
N THR A 260 6.11 -2.89 6.49
CA THR A 260 6.08 -3.68 7.73
C THR A 260 6.14 -2.81 8.96
N ASP A 261 5.44 -3.21 10.01
CA ASP A 261 5.52 -2.63 11.36
C ASP A 261 6.55 -3.36 12.26
N LYS A 262 6.99 -4.56 11.87
CA LYS A 262 8.00 -5.35 12.61
C LYS A 262 9.34 -4.61 12.70
N ALA A 263 9.68 -4.17 13.92
CA ALA A 263 10.90 -3.42 14.24
C ALA A 263 12.20 -4.11 13.76
N GLU A 264 12.29 -5.44 13.85
CA GLU A 264 13.45 -6.20 13.37
C GLU A 264 13.67 -6.02 11.86
N ILE A 265 12.62 -6.17 11.05
CA ILE A 265 12.71 -6.05 9.58
C ILE A 265 13.00 -4.60 9.18
N ARG A 266 12.36 -3.63 9.84
CA ARG A 266 12.64 -2.21 9.59
C ARG A 266 14.07 -1.84 9.99
N GLY A 267 14.55 -2.36 11.12
CA GLY A 267 15.92 -2.20 11.58
C GLY A 267 16.93 -2.76 10.59
N ASP A 268 16.70 -3.97 10.06
CA ASP A 268 17.54 -4.58 9.02
C ASP A 268 17.60 -3.69 7.77
N ALA A 269 16.44 -3.30 7.23
CA ALA A 269 16.39 -2.45 6.04
C ALA A 269 17.09 -1.10 6.23
N ARG A 270 16.96 -0.47 7.40
CA ARG A 270 17.69 0.78 7.72
C ARG A 270 19.19 0.55 7.84
N LEU A 271 19.61 -0.55 8.45
CA LEU A 271 21.03 -0.89 8.57
C LEU A 271 21.66 -1.00 7.19
N GLU A 272 20.99 -1.71 6.26
CA GLU A 272 21.45 -1.88 4.88
C GLU A 272 21.46 -0.57 4.10
N ARG A 273 20.46 0.29 4.27
CA ARG A 273 20.49 1.64 3.70
C ARG A 273 21.71 2.42 4.19
N GLY A 274 22.00 2.39 5.50
CA GLY A 274 23.17 3.04 6.06
C GLY A 274 24.49 2.49 5.50
N VAL A 275 24.58 1.18 5.27
CA VAL A 275 25.72 0.54 4.60
C VAL A 275 25.87 1.06 3.16
N VAL A 276 24.79 1.15 2.40
CA VAL A 276 24.83 1.67 1.03
C VAL A 276 25.30 3.12 0.99
N TYR A 277 24.73 3.97 1.85
CA TYR A 277 25.12 5.38 1.94
C TYR A 277 26.59 5.56 2.33
N SER A 278 27.05 4.86 3.37
CA SER A 278 28.41 5.02 3.88
C SER A 278 29.45 4.43 2.93
N ARG A 279 29.28 3.17 2.50
CA ARG A 279 30.31 2.44 1.75
C ARG A 279 30.36 2.79 0.27
N PHE A 280 29.20 2.93 -0.38
CA PHE A 280 29.15 3.07 -1.82
C PHE A 280 28.94 4.52 -2.26
N LEU A 281 28.05 5.25 -1.58
CA LEU A 281 27.71 6.62 -1.97
C LEU A 281 28.54 7.70 -1.24
N ARG A 282 29.34 7.31 -0.25
CA ARG A 282 30.15 8.22 0.61
C ARG A 282 29.30 9.34 1.24
N ASN A 283 28.03 9.08 1.49
CA ASN A 283 27.11 10.01 2.14
C ASN A 283 27.02 9.66 3.63
N GLN A 284 27.98 10.16 4.40
CA GLN A 284 28.08 9.87 5.83
C GLN A 284 26.90 10.44 6.64
N GLU A 285 26.37 11.59 6.23
CA GLU A 285 25.21 12.21 6.91
C GLU A 285 23.95 11.34 6.76
N ALA A 286 23.65 10.86 5.56
CA ALA A 286 22.51 9.98 5.32
C ALA A 286 22.70 8.62 6.04
N ALA A 287 23.90 8.07 6.03
CA ALA A 287 24.20 6.84 6.76
C ALA A 287 24.00 7.00 8.27
N LEU A 288 24.51 8.09 8.84
CA LEU A 288 24.36 8.41 10.26
C LEU A 288 22.87 8.55 10.63
N ALA A 289 22.08 9.21 9.79
CA ALA A 289 20.64 9.37 10.01
C ALA A 289 19.92 8.00 10.08
N GLU A 290 20.25 7.06 9.19
CA GLU A 290 19.64 5.72 9.22
C GLU A 290 19.99 4.96 10.51
N TYR A 291 21.24 5.02 10.96
CA TYR A 291 21.65 4.35 12.20
C TYR A 291 21.01 4.99 13.44
N LEU A 292 20.92 6.32 13.51
CA LEU A 292 20.25 7.02 14.60
C LEU A 292 18.76 6.66 14.68
N LEU A 293 18.07 6.55 13.54
CA LEU A 293 16.67 6.12 13.50
C LEU A 293 16.48 4.71 14.08
N ILE A 294 17.45 3.80 13.92
CA ILE A 294 17.40 2.48 14.58
C ILE A 294 17.49 2.64 16.10
N LEU A 295 18.40 3.48 16.59
CA LEU A 295 18.61 3.69 18.02
C LEU A 295 17.42 4.36 18.71
N GLU A 296 16.70 5.21 17.98
CA GLU A 296 15.56 5.99 18.47
C GLU A 296 14.22 5.23 18.32
N GLU A 297 13.94 4.66 17.14
CA GLU A 297 12.65 4.01 16.86
C GLU A 297 12.60 2.55 17.30
N TYR A 298 13.75 1.85 17.35
CA TYR A 298 13.83 0.41 17.61
C TYR A 298 14.82 0.05 18.73
N PRO A 299 14.67 0.60 19.95
CA PRO A 299 15.68 0.49 21.01
C PRO A 299 15.89 -0.93 21.58
N ILE A 300 15.05 -1.90 21.24
CA ILE A 300 15.16 -3.30 21.67
C ILE A 300 15.47 -4.25 20.51
N SER A 301 15.73 -3.74 19.30
CA SER A 301 15.98 -4.60 18.14
C SER A 301 17.40 -5.19 18.14
N PRO A 302 17.61 -6.36 17.52
CA PRO A 302 18.94 -6.95 17.37
C PRO A 302 19.93 -6.05 16.61
N GLN A 303 19.42 -5.17 15.74
CA GLN A 303 20.23 -4.27 14.91
C GLN A 303 20.78 -3.09 15.70
N ARG A 304 20.26 -2.81 16.91
CA ARG A 304 20.71 -1.73 17.77
C ARG A 304 22.21 -1.79 18.05
N GLU A 305 22.72 -2.97 18.36
CA GLU A 305 24.14 -3.17 18.68
C GLU A 305 25.01 -2.65 17.53
N THR A 306 24.77 -3.15 16.32
CA THR A 306 25.51 -2.75 15.11
C THR A 306 25.31 -1.28 14.80
N ALA A 307 24.08 -0.76 14.91
CA ALA A 307 23.78 0.64 14.65
C ALA A 307 24.54 1.58 15.61
N LEU A 308 24.64 1.23 16.89
CA LEU A 308 25.34 2.03 17.90
C LEU A 308 26.85 2.04 17.64
N TYR A 309 27.42 0.88 17.31
CA TYR A 309 28.81 0.77 16.88
C TYR A 309 29.08 1.66 15.65
N LEU A 310 28.32 1.48 14.57
CA LEU A 310 28.51 2.22 13.33
C LEU A 310 28.29 3.73 13.49
N THR A 311 27.34 4.14 14.33
CA THR A 311 27.13 5.55 14.71
C THR A 311 28.40 6.13 15.34
N GLY A 312 29.01 5.42 16.29
CA GLY A 312 30.24 5.86 16.95
C GLY A 312 31.41 6.00 15.97
N ILE A 313 31.60 5.01 15.07
CA ILE A 313 32.66 5.07 14.06
C ILE A 313 32.46 6.23 13.10
N LEU A 314 31.24 6.39 12.58
CA LEU A 314 30.93 7.39 11.58
C LEU A 314 31.04 8.82 12.13
N LEU A 315 30.65 9.03 13.40
CA LEU A 315 30.87 10.31 14.08
C LEU A 315 32.35 10.66 14.20
N ASP A 316 33.22 9.67 14.44
CA ASP A 316 34.66 9.90 14.52
C ASP A 316 35.24 10.26 13.14
N GLU A 317 34.83 9.53 12.10
CA GLU A 317 35.21 9.81 10.72
C GLU A 317 34.78 11.21 10.26
N MET A 318 33.63 11.69 10.74
CA MET A 318 33.12 13.04 10.48
C MET A 318 33.77 14.13 11.35
N GLY A 319 34.72 13.78 12.23
CA GLY A 319 35.44 14.71 13.09
C GLY A 319 34.72 15.09 14.39
N PHE A 320 33.59 14.45 14.72
CA PHE A 320 32.85 14.69 15.96
C PHE A 320 33.37 13.81 17.12
N ALA A 321 34.67 13.87 17.40
CA ALA A 321 35.38 13.02 18.35
C ALA A 321 34.69 12.86 19.71
N LYS A 322 34.22 13.96 20.32
CA LYS A 322 33.50 13.91 21.60
C LYS A 322 32.23 13.06 21.53
N ARG A 323 31.39 13.28 20.50
CA ARG A 323 30.14 12.53 20.31
C ARG A 323 30.41 11.07 19.96
N ALA A 324 31.46 10.81 19.16
CA ALA A 324 31.90 9.46 18.86
C ALA A 324 32.28 8.70 20.14
N LYS A 325 33.10 9.32 20.99
CA LYS A 325 33.50 8.75 22.30
C LYS A 325 32.29 8.47 23.18
N GLU A 326 31.34 9.40 23.27
CA GLU A 326 30.09 9.21 24.02
C GLU A 326 29.31 7.97 23.53
N ARG A 327 29.15 7.80 22.21
CA ARG A 327 28.44 6.65 21.62
C ARG A 327 29.19 5.33 21.79
N LEU A 328 30.51 5.34 21.67
CA LEU A 328 31.33 4.14 21.85
C LEU A 328 31.39 3.69 23.32
N LEU A 329 31.42 4.63 24.27
CA LEU A 329 31.27 4.32 25.70
C LEU A 329 29.87 3.78 26.00
N GLN A 330 28.82 4.34 25.37
CA GLN A 330 27.46 3.80 25.45
C GLN A 330 27.42 2.35 24.94
N TYR A 331 28.04 2.05 23.79
CA TYR A 331 28.14 0.68 23.28
C TYR A 331 28.77 -0.26 24.32
N LYS A 332 29.92 0.14 24.89
CA LYS A 332 30.63 -0.69 25.88
C LYS A 332 29.79 -0.97 27.12
N SER A 333 28.95 -0.02 27.53
CA SER A 333 28.03 -0.18 28.65
C SER A 333 26.84 -1.08 28.32
N GLU A 334 26.24 -0.93 27.14
CA GLU A 334 25.04 -1.68 26.73
C GLU A 334 25.38 -3.10 26.23
N PHE A 335 26.53 -3.29 25.59
CA PHE A 335 26.95 -4.52 24.93
C PHE A 335 28.39 -4.92 25.32
N PRO A 336 28.67 -5.19 26.61
CA PRO A 336 30.02 -5.50 27.09
C PRO A 336 30.61 -6.78 26.48
N ASN A 337 29.77 -7.70 25.98
CA ASN A 337 30.16 -8.91 25.26
C ASN A 337 29.72 -8.87 23.79
N GLY A 338 29.50 -7.67 23.25
CA GLY A 338 29.03 -7.47 21.89
C GLY A 338 30.03 -7.88 20.81
N LYS A 339 29.53 -8.17 19.62
CA LYS A 339 30.26 -8.55 18.40
C LYS A 339 31.34 -7.56 18.00
N HIS A 340 31.21 -6.29 18.38
CA HIS A 340 32.12 -5.20 18.00
C HIS A 340 32.98 -4.69 19.16
N ILE A 341 32.94 -5.30 20.34
CA ILE A 341 33.60 -4.77 21.55
C ILE A 341 35.11 -4.55 21.36
N GLY A 342 35.81 -5.48 20.70
CA GLY A 342 37.25 -5.34 20.44
C GLY A 342 37.58 -4.15 19.54
N ASN A 343 36.73 -3.86 18.54
CA ASN A 343 36.90 -2.68 17.71
C ASN A 343 36.62 -1.42 18.53
N VAL A 344 35.54 -1.40 19.31
CA VAL A 344 35.16 -0.27 20.16
C VAL A 344 36.28 0.13 21.10
N ASP A 345 36.93 -0.84 21.77
CA ASP A 345 38.07 -0.57 22.64
C ASP A 345 39.25 0.06 21.89
N THR A 346 39.51 -0.42 20.67
CA THR A 346 40.57 0.13 19.80
C THR A 346 40.28 1.59 19.43
N TYR A 347 39.04 1.91 19.04
CA TYR A 347 38.66 3.29 18.70
C TYR A 347 38.72 4.22 19.92
N LEU A 348 38.26 3.77 21.08
CA LEU A 348 38.30 4.56 22.32
C LEU A 348 39.72 4.93 22.76
N GLN A 349 40.72 4.10 22.48
CA GLN A 349 42.13 4.43 22.74
C GLN A 349 42.69 5.48 21.78
N ARG A 350 42.14 5.54 20.55
CA ARG A 350 42.58 6.45 19.49
C ARG A 350 41.99 7.85 19.65
N ILE A 351 40.72 7.94 20.06
CA ILE A 351 40.00 9.21 20.20
C ILE A 351 40.57 9.99 21.39
N LYS A 352 41.36 11.03 21.09
CA LYS A 352 41.90 11.96 22.08
C LYS A 352 40.80 12.89 22.60
N ASP A 353 40.95 13.35 23.84
CA ASP A 353 40.03 14.30 24.49
C ASP A 353 39.97 15.67 23.82
#